data_AF-A0A9P6CLT2-F1
#
_entry.id   AF-A0A9P6CLT2-F1
#
_cell.length_a   1.000
_cell.length_b   1.000
_cell.length_c   1.000
_cell.angle_alpha   90.00
_cell.angle_beta   90.00
_cell.angle_gamma   90.00
#
_symmetry.space_group_name_H-M   'P 1'
#
loop_
_entity.id
_entity.type
_entity.pdbx_description
1 polymer ?
#
loop_
_entity_poly.entity_id
_entity_poly.type
_entity_poly.pdbx_seq_one_letter_code
_entity_poly.pdbx_strand_id
1 'polypeptide(L)'
;MHRTIDDYDSMAKREIIKAKQEKAQMRVQKFRTDYTELRSQFEKLKSEAAVDQAASQRSDLFSSSATLLSPSDTRRRFQPTHPQQSTLHPSLRPQGEQHSESPFRTPTPQPSFSSREHHALDEHSFIQNTENRLDEFLAQGREVLDNLVDQRNVLKGTQRRLLDTANTLGLSRDVIGWIERRSTQDMYIFFGGAIFTFFCFYLIWRYFG
;
A
#
# COMPACT_ATOMS: atom_id res chain seq x y z
N MET A 1 -7.38 -23.96 7.95
CA MET A 1 -6.57 -24.14 6.72
C MET A 1 -5.40 -25.11 6.87
N HIS A 2 -4.84 -25.34 8.06
CA HIS A 2 -3.85 -26.43 8.23
C HIS A 2 -4.44 -27.80 7.85
N ARG A 3 -5.67 -28.06 8.29
CA ARG A 3 -6.46 -29.25 7.93
C ARG A 3 -6.58 -29.51 6.42
N THR A 4 -6.69 -28.48 5.59
CA THR A 4 -6.88 -28.67 4.13
C THR A 4 -5.58 -28.99 3.40
N ILE A 5 -4.45 -28.46 3.88
CA ILE A 5 -3.12 -28.80 3.33
C ILE A 5 -2.75 -30.22 3.71
N ASP A 6 -3.03 -30.63 4.96
CA ASP A 6 -2.74 -31.97 5.44
C ASP A 6 -3.64 -33.02 4.76
N ASP A 7 -4.89 -32.67 4.43
CA ASP A 7 -5.78 -33.53 3.63
C ASP A 7 -5.24 -33.73 2.21
N TYR A 8 -4.77 -32.64 1.56
CA TYR A 8 -4.15 -32.69 0.25
C TYR A 8 -2.81 -33.47 0.23
N ASP A 9 -2.03 -33.39 1.31
CA ASP A 9 -0.83 -34.21 1.54
C ASP A 9 -1.17 -35.71 1.68
N SER A 10 -2.27 -36.02 2.38
CA SER A 10 -2.75 -37.40 2.52
C SER A 10 -3.21 -37.99 1.18
N MET A 11 -3.87 -37.18 0.34
CA MET A 11 -4.27 -37.57 -1.02
C MET A 11 -3.05 -37.73 -1.94
N ALA A 12 -2.07 -36.83 -1.85
CA ALA A 12 -0.81 -36.93 -2.59
C ALA A 12 -0.05 -38.23 -2.26
N LYS A 13 -0.01 -38.63 -0.98
CA LYS A 13 0.64 -39.87 -0.53
C LYS A 13 -0.07 -41.14 -1.02
N ARG A 14 -1.39 -41.07 -1.22
CA ARG A 14 -2.21 -42.18 -1.74
C ARG A 14 -2.15 -42.34 -3.26
N GLU A 15 -1.55 -41.40 -3.98
CA GLU A 15 -1.45 -41.46 -5.43
C GLU A 15 -0.48 -42.58 -5.89
N ILE A 16 -0.98 -43.50 -6.71
CA ILE A 16 -0.24 -44.70 -7.18
C ILE A 16 0.77 -44.34 -8.28
N ILE A 17 0.45 -43.32 -9.08
CA ILE A 17 1.33 -42.86 -10.16
C ILE A 17 2.41 -41.96 -9.54
N LYS A 18 3.62 -42.48 -9.44
CA LYS A 18 4.78 -41.82 -8.81
C LYS A 18 5.00 -40.38 -9.30
N ALA A 19 4.87 -40.13 -10.61
CA ALA A 19 5.00 -38.78 -11.17
C ALA A 19 3.92 -37.80 -10.67
N LYS A 20 2.67 -38.27 -10.50
CA LYS A 20 1.57 -37.46 -9.95
C LYS A 20 1.74 -37.24 -8.45
N GLN A 21 2.21 -38.27 -7.74
CA GLN A 21 2.56 -38.20 -6.32
C GLN A 21 3.63 -37.13 -6.07
N GLU A 22 4.74 -37.15 -6.81
CA GLU A 22 5.83 -36.17 -6.70
C GLU A 22 5.36 -34.74 -7.02
N LYS A 23 4.53 -34.57 -8.06
CA LYS A 23 3.95 -33.26 -8.42
C LYS A 23 3.00 -32.74 -7.34
N ALA A 24 2.19 -33.61 -6.73
CA ALA A 24 1.28 -33.25 -5.65
C ALA A 24 2.05 -32.89 -4.37
N GLN A 25 3.10 -33.64 -4.02
CA GLN A 25 3.96 -33.34 -2.86
C GLN A 25 4.69 -32.01 -3.00
N MET A 26 5.22 -31.68 -4.18
CA MET A 26 5.84 -30.37 -4.42
C MET A 26 4.84 -29.22 -4.27
N ARG A 27 3.59 -29.39 -4.75
CA ARG A 27 2.54 -28.38 -4.56
C ARG A 27 2.22 -28.18 -3.08
N VAL A 28 2.11 -29.26 -2.31
CA VAL A 28 1.89 -29.20 -0.86
C VAL A 28 3.05 -28.46 -0.16
N GLN A 29 4.30 -28.78 -0.50
CA GLN A 29 5.46 -28.08 0.05
C GLN A 29 5.43 -26.59 -0.27
N LYS A 30 5.13 -26.23 -1.53
CA LYS A 30 4.98 -24.83 -1.94
C LYS A 30 3.89 -24.13 -1.14
N PHE A 31 2.71 -24.72 -1.02
CA PHE A 31 1.62 -24.12 -0.24
C PHE A 31 1.97 -23.93 1.24
N ARG A 32 2.76 -24.84 1.83
CA ARG A 32 3.25 -24.68 3.21
C ARG A 32 4.19 -23.49 3.32
N THR A 33 5.16 -23.37 2.41
CA THR A 33 6.10 -22.24 2.38
C THR A 33 5.36 -20.92 2.17
N ASP A 34 4.49 -20.84 1.15
CA ASP A 34 3.69 -19.65 0.84
C ASP A 34 2.84 -19.22 2.05
N TYR A 35 2.23 -20.18 2.77
CA TYR A 35 1.45 -19.89 3.98
C TYR A 35 2.30 -19.29 5.10
N THR A 36 3.47 -19.87 5.37
CA THR A 36 4.38 -19.35 6.41
C THR A 36 4.87 -17.95 6.08
N GLU A 37 5.18 -17.69 4.81
CA GLU A 37 5.60 -16.38 4.34
C GLU A 37 4.47 -15.36 4.47
N LEU A 38 3.28 -15.66 3.94
CA LEU A 38 2.13 -14.76 4.02
C LEU A 38 1.76 -14.44 5.47
N ARG A 39 1.85 -15.43 6.36
CA ARG A 39 1.61 -15.23 7.79
C ARG A 39 2.65 -14.34 8.44
N SER A 40 3.92 -14.50 8.11
CA SER A 40 4.99 -13.62 8.60
C SER A 40 4.82 -12.17 8.12
N GLN A 41 4.41 -11.98 6.86
CA GLN A 41 4.11 -10.67 6.29
C GLN A 41 2.89 -10.04 6.99
N PHE A 42 1.86 -10.84 7.27
CA PHE A 42 0.68 -10.40 8.00
C PHE A 42 1.03 -9.96 9.43
N GLU A 43 1.82 -10.74 10.17
CA GLU A 43 2.28 -10.35 11.52
C GLU A 43 3.11 -9.06 11.47
N LYS A 44 3.98 -8.92 10.47
CA LYS A 44 4.77 -7.69 10.28
C LYS A 44 3.88 -6.48 10.03
N LEU A 45 2.96 -6.56 9.06
CA LEU A 45 2.01 -5.48 8.76
C LEU A 45 1.11 -5.14 9.93
N LYS A 46 0.68 -6.16 10.69
CA LYS A 46 -0.11 -5.97 11.91
C LYS A 46 0.70 -5.25 12.99
N SER A 47 1.97 -5.58 13.16
CA SER A 47 2.86 -4.91 14.11
C SER A 47 3.10 -3.44 13.71
N GLU A 48 3.28 -3.17 12.42
CA GLU A 48 3.46 -1.83 11.85
C GLU A 48 2.20 -0.97 12.07
N ALA A 49 1.02 -1.50 11.71
CA ALA A 49 -0.25 -0.84 11.95
C ALA A 49 -0.54 -0.59 13.45
N ALA A 50 -0.09 -1.48 14.33
CA ALA A 50 -0.22 -1.29 15.78
C ALA A 50 0.70 -0.17 16.30
N VAL A 51 1.92 -0.07 15.76
CA VAL A 51 2.87 1.02 16.08
C VAL A 51 2.34 2.36 15.59
N ASP A 52 1.82 2.42 14.36
CA ASP A 52 1.23 3.65 13.80
C ASP A 52 0.03 4.13 14.63
N GLN A 53 -0.86 3.20 15.02
CA GLN A 53 -1.97 3.55 15.92
C GLN A 53 -1.48 4.08 17.27
N ALA A 54 -0.46 3.46 17.87
CA ALA A 54 0.10 3.92 19.13
C ALA A 54 0.76 5.30 18.99
N ALA A 55 1.42 5.58 17.86
CA ALA A 55 2.01 6.89 17.56
C ALA A 55 0.93 7.97 17.41
N SER A 56 -0.17 7.69 16.70
CA SER A 56 -1.31 8.62 16.57
C SER A 56 -1.99 8.90 17.92
N GLN A 57 -2.23 7.87 18.74
CA GLN A 57 -2.78 8.07 20.09
C GLN A 57 -1.86 8.91 20.97
N ARG A 58 -0.54 8.73 20.82
CA ARG A 58 0.47 9.52 21.53
C ARG A 58 0.46 10.98 21.07
N SER A 59 0.35 11.27 19.77
CA SER A 59 0.24 12.65 19.27
C SER A 59 -1.04 13.36 19.74
N ASP A 60 -2.17 12.65 19.83
CA ASP A 60 -3.42 13.21 20.33
C ASP A 60 -3.32 13.62 21.81
N LEU A 61 -2.60 12.84 22.63
CA LEU A 61 -2.37 13.15 24.04
C LEU A 61 -1.43 14.34 24.23
N PHE A 62 -0.37 14.46 23.41
CA PHE A 62 0.52 15.61 23.45
C PHE A 62 -0.16 16.90 22.95
N SER A 63 -0.97 16.81 21.90
CA SER A 63 -1.78 17.93 21.41
C SER A 63 -2.82 18.38 22.46
N SER A 64 -3.47 17.43 23.14
CA SER A 64 -4.45 17.74 24.20
C SER A 64 -3.82 18.36 25.45
N SER A 65 -2.56 18.03 25.75
CA SER A 65 -1.84 18.61 26.89
C SER A 65 -1.41 20.07 26.69
N ALA A 66 -1.38 20.56 25.44
CA ALA A 66 -1.13 21.97 25.13
C ALA A 66 -2.39 22.86 25.27
N THR A 67 -3.58 22.27 25.46
CA THR A 67 -4.87 22.99 25.41
C THR A 67 -5.67 22.89 26.72
N LEU A 68 -5.02 22.73 27.88
CA LEU A 68 -5.68 22.89 29.18
C LEU A 68 -6.00 24.36 29.50
N LEU A 69 -6.75 25.02 28.61
CA LEU A 69 -7.50 26.26 28.83
C LEU A 69 -8.68 26.27 27.84
N SER A 70 -9.71 25.44 28.05
CA SER A 70 -11.14 25.75 27.78
C SER A 70 -11.98 24.48 27.75
N PRO A 71 -12.91 24.26 28.71
CA PRO A 71 -13.76 23.08 28.75
C PRO A 71 -15.02 23.34 27.93
N SER A 72 -14.96 23.31 26.59
CA SER A 72 -16.15 23.44 25.74
C SER A 72 -15.90 23.00 24.30
N ASP A 73 -15.78 21.68 24.01
CA ASP A 73 -16.34 21.13 22.76
C ASP A 73 -16.13 19.61 22.63
N THR A 74 -17.17 18.83 22.93
CA THR A 74 -17.21 17.37 22.67
C THR A 74 -18.22 17.01 21.57
N ARG A 75 -18.62 17.97 20.72
CA ARG A 75 -19.74 17.77 19.77
C ARG A 75 -19.47 18.14 18.30
N ARG A 76 -18.23 18.06 17.81
CA ARG A 76 -17.94 18.22 16.37
C ARG A 76 -17.50 16.94 15.66
N ARG A 77 -18.16 15.80 15.95
CA ARG A 77 -17.80 14.50 15.35
C ARG A 77 -18.51 14.12 14.04
N PHE A 78 -19.49 14.85 13.54
CA PHE A 78 -20.08 14.49 12.24
C PHE A 78 -20.51 15.72 11.43
N GLN A 79 -19.71 16.10 10.43
CA GLN A 79 -20.21 16.85 9.28
C GLN A 79 -19.51 16.40 8.00
N PRO A 80 -20.25 15.96 6.96
CA PRO A 80 -19.69 15.57 5.67
C PRO A 80 -19.21 16.81 4.91
N THR A 81 -18.03 16.68 4.32
CA THR A 81 -17.34 17.70 3.53
C THR A 81 -18.15 18.10 2.29
N HIS A 82 -18.71 19.30 2.30
CA HIS A 82 -18.88 20.14 1.11
C HIS A 82 -17.90 21.31 1.25
N PRO A 83 -17.08 21.63 0.23
CA PRO A 83 -16.17 22.76 0.31
C PRO A 83 -16.96 24.05 0.08
N GLN A 84 -17.64 24.53 1.13
CA GLN A 84 -17.97 25.94 1.26
C GLN A 84 -16.88 26.58 2.12
N GLN A 85 -15.70 26.76 1.54
CA GLN A 85 -14.79 27.79 1.99
C GLN A 85 -14.65 28.77 0.83
N SER A 86 -15.47 29.81 0.87
CA SER A 86 -15.15 31.06 0.21
C SER A 86 -13.73 31.45 0.62
N THR A 87 -12.79 31.31 -0.30
CA THR A 87 -11.37 31.69 -0.17
C THR A 87 -11.16 33.20 -0.26
N LEU A 88 -12.19 33.99 0.01
CA LEU A 88 -12.15 35.45 -0.07
C LEU A 88 -11.98 36.03 1.34
N HIS A 89 -10.78 36.55 1.57
CA HIS A 89 -10.39 37.35 2.74
C HIS A 89 -11.35 38.55 2.92
N PRO A 90 -11.68 38.98 4.15
CA PRO A 90 -12.50 40.17 4.41
C PRO A 90 -12.00 41.46 3.72
N SER A 91 -10.73 41.53 3.33
CA SER A 91 -10.15 42.68 2.60
C SER A 91 -10.28 42.62 1.07
N LEU A 92 -10.72 41.50 0.49
CA LEU A 92 -11.04 41.37 -0.95
C LEU A 92 -12.54 41.57 -1.22
N ARG A 93 -13.34 41.86 -0.20
CA ARG A 93 -14.67 42.42 -0.40
C ARG A 93 -14.48 43.85 -0.91
N PRO A 94 -14.99 44.22 -2.09
CA PRO A 94 -15.01 45.62 -2.49
C PRO A 94 -15.73 46.37 -1.36
N GLN A 95 -15.02 47.32 -0.75
CA GLN A 95 -15.53 48.18 0.30
C GLN A 95 -16.48 49.23 -0.32
N GLY A 96 -17.43 48.76 -1.11
CA GLY A 96 -18.63 49.49 -1.48
C GLY A 96 -19.66 49.26 -0.39
N GLU A 97 -20.06 50.34 0.25
CA GLU A 97 -21.27 50.44 1.08
C GLU A 97 -21.19 49.84 2.49
N GLN A 98 -20.45 50.50 3.37
CA GLN A 98 -21.00 50.77 4.70
C GLN A 98 -21.91 51.99 4.63
N HIS A 99 -23.03 51.87 3.92
CA HIS A 99 -24.16 52.76 4.17
C HIS A 99 -24.75 52.36 5.52
N SER A 100 -24.44 53.13 6.55
CA SER A 100 -25.29 53.16 7.74
C SER A 100 -26.68 53.60 7.29
N GLU A 101 -27.70 52.76 7.48
CA GLU A 101 -29.13 53.00 7.15
C GLU A 101 -29.78 54.08 8.04
N SER A 102 -29.09 55.20 8.26
CA SER A 102 -29.57 56.33 9.05
C SER A 102 -29.70 57.55 8.13
N PRO A 103 -30.93 57.90 7.68
CA PRO A 103 -31.16 58.99 6.72
C PRO A 103 -30.85 60.41 7.21
N PHE A 104 -30.35 60.58 8.45
CA PHE A 104 -30.18 61.89 9.10
C PHE A 104 -28.75 62.22 9.54
N ARG A 105 -27.74 61.41 9.19
CA ARG A 105 -26.35 61.72 9.58
C ARG A 105 -25.68 62.62 8.53
N THR A 106 -25.55 63.90 8.84
CA THR A 106 -24.76 64.87 8.06
C THR A 106 -23.28 64.47 8.04
N PRO A 107 -22.55 64.62 6.91
CA PRO A 107 -21.14 64.27 6.84
C PRO A 107 -20.32 65.28 7.61
N THR A 108 -19.67 64.85 8.69
CA THR A 108 -18.62 65.62 9.35
C THR A 108 -17.34 65.49 8.52
N PRO A 109 -16.64 66.57 8.13
CA PRO A 109 -15.41 66.47 7.37
C PRO A 109 -14.30 65.95 8.29
N GLN A 110 -14.06 64.65 8.28
CA GLN A 110 -12.90 64.05 8.95
C GLN A 110 -11.65 64.19 8.07
N PRO A 111 -10.46 64.41 8.69
CA PRO A 111 -9.23 64.64 7.97
C PRO A 111 -8.79 63.36 7.26
N SER A 112 -8.65 63.46 5.93
CA SER A 112 -8.22 62.39 4.99
C SER A 112 -6.85 61.77 5.31
N PHE A 113 -6.11 62.32 6.26
CA PHE A 113 -4.82 61.78 6.73
C PHE A 113 -4.97 60.49 7.56
N SER A 114 -6.03 60.35 8.37
CA SER A 114 -6.21 59.19 9.24
C SER A 114 -6.52 57.91 8.43
N SER A 115 -7.29 58.03 7.35
CA SER A 115 -7.63 56.89 6.48
C SER A 115 -6.41 56.28 5.77
N ARG A 116 -5.39 57.10 5.48
CA ARG A 116 -4.16 56.67 4.80
C ARG A 116 -3.21 55.92 5.74
N GLU A 117 -3.14 56.35 6.99
CA GLU A 117 -2.34 55.70 8.03
C GLU A 117 -2.92 54.34 8.42
N HIS A 118 -4.24 54.23 8.54
CA HIS A 118 -4.91 52.95 8.77
C HIS A 118 -4.67 51.94 7.63
N HIS A 119 -4.71 52.38 6.36
CA HIS A 119 -4.39 51.52 5.22
C HIS A 119 -2.95 50.98 5.25
N ALA A 120 -1.98 51.80 5.66
CA ALA A 120 -0.58 51.37 5.74
C ALA A 120 -0.35 50.31 6.82
N LEU A 121 -1.03 50.42 7.96
CA LEU A 121 -0.96 49.43 9.04
C LEU A 121 -1.64 48.12 8.65
N ASP A 122 -2.79 48.21 7.99
CA ASP A 122 -3.52 47.05 7.48
C ASP A 122 -2.69 46.30 6.43
N GLU A 123 -2.05 47.01 5.49
CA GLU A 123 -1.13 46.41 4.50
C GLU A 123 0.08 45.73 5.15
N HIS A 124 0.69 46.37 6.16
CA HIS A 124 1.83 45.78 6.85
C HIS A 124 1.43 44.50 7.61
N SER A 125 0.26 44.50 8.24
CA SER A 125 -0.29 43.31 8.91
C SER A 125 -0.63 42.19 7.92
N PHE A 126 -1.12 42.55 6.73
CA PHE A 126 -1.42 41.60 5.67
C PHE A 126 -0.14 40.94 5.14
N ILE A 127 0.93 41.72 4.91
CA ILE A 127 2.21 41.20 4.43
C ILE A 127 2.81 40.22 5.44
N GLN A 128 2.85 40.56 6.73
CA GLN A 128 3.37 39.68 7.77
C GLN A 128 2.55 38.40 7.93
N ASN A 129 1.23 38.50 7.90
CA ASN A 129 0.36 37.33 7.95
C ASN A 129 0.49 36.44 6.71
N THR A 130 0.79 37.04 5.56
CA THR A 130 1.01 36.30 4.31
C THR A 130 2.35 35.59 4.30
N GLU A 131 3.42 36.24 4.79
CA GLU A 131 4.75 35.63 4.94
C GLU A 131 4.66 34.37 5.81
N ASN A 132 4.07 34.48 7.01
CA ASN A 132 3.92 33.35 7.92
C ASN A 132 3.15 32.18 7.30
N ARG A 133 2.11 32.47 6.49
CA ARG A 133 1.32 31.43 5.80
C ARG A 133 2.05 30.82 4.60
N LEU A 134 2.85 31.60 3.88
CA LEU A 134 3.68 31.09 2.80
C LEU A 134 4.75 30.16 3.34
N ASP A 135 5.36 30.50 4.48
CA ASP A 135 6.33 29.64 5.16
C ASP A 135 5.69 28.34 5.64
N GLU A 136 4.47 28.40 6.17
CA GLU A 136 3.71 27.21 6.57
C GLU A 136 3.35 26.33 5.36
N PHE A 137 2.92 26.91 4.23
CA PHE A 137 2.69 26.15 3.01
C PHE A 137 3.98 25.58 2.41
N LEU A 138 5.11 26.27 2.53
CA LEU A 138 6.40 25.77 2.08
C LEU A 138 6.87 24.59 2.93
N ALA A 139 6.67 24.67 4.24
CA ALA A 139 6.95 23.59 5.18
C ALA A 139 6.07 22.36 4.88
N GLN A 140 4.76 22.57 4.72
CA GLN A 140 3.82 21.53 4.33
C GLN A 140 4.17 20.93 2.95
N GLY A 141 4.57 21.77 1.99
CA GLY A 141 4.97 21.33 0.65
C GLY A 141 6.23 20.46 0.67
N ARG A 142 7.21 20.78 1.52
CA ARG A 142 8.40 19.93 1.73
C ARG A 142 8.03 18.58 2.34
N GLU A 143 7.19 18.57 3.37
CA GLU A 143 6.74 17.33 4.01
C GLU A 143 6.00 16.42 3.02
N VAL A 144 5.13 16.98 2.17
CA VAL A 144 4.45 16.22 1.13
C VAL A 144 5.45 15.64 0.12
N LEU A 145 6.43 16.43 -0.33
CA LEU A 145 7.47 15.97 -1.24
C LEU A 145 8.30 14.81 -0.65
N ASP A 146 8.69 14.90 0.62
CA ASP A 146 9.43 13.85 1.31
C ASP A 146 8.60 12.56 1.39
N ASN A 147 7.31 12.66 1.72
CA ASN A 147 6.39 11.53 1.69
C ASN A 147 6.28 10.88 0.30
N LEU A 148 6.23 11.66 -0.78
CA LEU A 148 6.21 11.13 -2.14
C LEU A 148 7.52 10.40 -2.48
N VAL A 149 8.67 10.91 -2.02
CA VAL A 149 9.97 10.27 -2.21
C VAL A 149 10.02 8.93 -1.47
N ASP A 150 9.51 8.87 -0.25
CA ASP A 150 9.44 7.64 0.54
C ASP A 150 8.51 6.61 -0.09
N GLN A 151 7.32 7.02 -0.54
CA GLN A 151 6.40 6.14 -1.28
C GLN A 151 7.04 5.56 -2.54
N ARG A 152 7.81 6.36 -3.28
CA ARG A 152 8.57 5.88 -4.43
C ARG A 152 9.61 4.82 -4.04
N ASN A 153 10.28 4.98 -2.90
CA ASN A 153 11.24 4.00 -2.40
C ASN A 153 10.55 2.68 -2.01
N VAL A 154 9.38 2.75 -1.38
CA VAL A 154 8.53 1.59 -1.08
C VAL A 154 8.12 0.87 -2.37
N LEU A 155 7.63 1.60 -3.37
CA LEU A 155 7.21 1.01 -4.65
C LEU A 155 8.35 0.28 -5.37
N LYS A 156 9.56 0.87 -5.35
CA LYS A 156 10.77 0.21 -5.87
C LYS A 156 11.12 -1.06 -5.09
N GLY A 157 10.95 -1.03 -3.77
CA GLY A 157 11.13 -2.21 -2.92
C GLY A 157 10.15 -3.33 -3.28
N THR A 158 8.87 -3.00 -3.46
CA THR A 158 7.83 -3.93 -3.90
C THR A 158 8.11 -4.48 -5.30
N GLN A 159 8.55 -3.63 -6.24
CA GLN A 159 8.92 -4.07 -7.59
C GLN A 159 10.07 -5.08 -7.57
N ARG A 160 11.12 -4.82 -6.79
CA ARG A 160 12.24 -5.77 -6.62
C ARG A 160 11.75 -7.10 -6.05
N ARG A 161 10.96 -7.05 -4.98
CA ARG A 161 10.35 -8.26 -4.37
C ARG A 161 9.44 -9.00 -5.34
N LEU A 162 8.70 -8.30 -6.20
CA LEU A 162 7.86 -8.91 -7.21
C LEU A 162 8.70 -9.60 -8.30
N LEU A 163 9.81 -9.00 -8.70
CA LEU A 163 10.78 -9.62 -9.61
C LEU A 163 11.44 -10.87 -8.99
N ASP A 164 11.81 -10.81 -7.71
CA ASP A 164 12.41 -11.93 -6.99
C ASP A 164 11.39 -13.08 -6.83
N THR A 165 10.13 -12.75 -6.50
CA THR A 165 9.05 -13.74 -6.42
C THR A 165 8.68 -14.30 -7.80
N ALA A 166 8.69 -13.49 -8.85
CA ALA A 166 8.52 -13.96 -10.22
C ALA A 166 9.66 -14.93 -10.64
N ASN A 167 10.91 -14.65 -10.22
CA ASN A 167 12.06 -15.50 -10.51
C ASN A 167 11.95 -16.86 -9.79
N THR A 168 11.56 -16.89 -8.51
CA THR A 168 11.35 -18.18 -7.79
C THR A 168 10.11 -18.95 -8.29
N LEU A 169 9.05 -18.24 -8.73
CA LEU A 169 7.90 -18.87 -9.39
C LEU A 169 8.29 -19.46 -10.76
N GLY A 170 9.18 -18.80 -11.51
CA GLY A 170 9.77 -19.30 -12.74
C GLY A 170 10.60 -20.57 -12.51
N LEU A 171 11.47 -20.54 -11.49
CA LEU A 171 12.30 -21.68 -11.10
C LEU A 171 11.44 -22.88 -10.65
N SER A 172 10.32 -22.64 -9.95
CA SER A 172 9.36 -23.70 -9.60
C SER A 172 8.73 -24.33 -10.85
N ARG A 173 8.42 -23.54 -11.89
CA ARG A 173 7.89 -24.06 -13.15
C ARG A 173 8.92 -24.92 -13.89
N ASP A 174 10.18 -24.52 -13.88
CA ASP A 174 11.27 -25.28 -14.49
C ASP A 174 11.54 -26.60 -13.75
N VAL A 175 11.48 -26.60 -12.41
CA VAL A 175 11.55 -27.84 -11.61
C VAL A 175 10.37 -28.77 -11.89
N ILE A 176 9.15 -28.22 -12.04
CA ILE A 176 7.97 -28.99 -12.50
C ILE A 176 8.18 -29.56 -13.91
N GLY A 177 8.78 -28.80 -14.83
CA GLY A 177 9.05 -29.27 -16.19
C GLY A 177 10.12 -30.36 -16.22
N TRP A 178 11.15 -30.23 -15.37
CA TRP A 178 12.23 -31.20 -15.26
C TRP A 178 11.73 -32.56 -14.75
N ILE A 179 10.79 -32.59 -13.78
CA ILE A 179 10.22 -33.86 -13.31
C ILE A 179 9.38 -34.54 -14.38
N GLU A 180 8.63 -33.77 -15.18
CA GLU A 180 7.84 -34.30 -16.29
C GLU A 180 8.74 -34.87 -17.40
N ARG A 181 9.87 -34.22 -17.70
CA ARG A 181 10.85 -34.70 -18.67
C ARG A 181 11.56 -35.98 -18.23
N ARG A 182 11.84 -36.13 -16.93
CA ARG A 182 12.35 -37.39 -16.37
C ARG A 182 11.33 -38.51 -16.50
N SER A 183 10.05 -38.23 -16.23
CA SER A 183 8.98 -39.24 -16.35
C SER A 183 8.78 -39.70 -17.79
N THR A 184 8.91 -38.81 -18.78
CA THR A 184 8.85 -39.20 -20.19
C THR A 184 10.10 -39.97 -20.62
N GLN A 185 11.28 -39.61 -20.12
CA GLN A 185 12.51 -40.38 -20.32
C GLN A 185 12.40 -41.81 -19.78
N ASP A 186 11.82 -41.98 -18.59
CA ASP A 186 11.58 -43.31 -18.00
C ASP A 186 10.64 -44.16 -18.87
N MET A 187 9.60 -43.54 -19.44
CA MET A 187 8.70 -44.20 -20.40
C MET A 187 9.42 -44.66 -21.68
N TYR A 188 10.40 -43.89 -22.18
CA TYR A 188 11.22 -44.29 -23.32
C TYR A 188 12.15 -45.47 -22.98
N ILE A 189 12.74 -45.48 -21.79
CA ILE A 189 13.60 -46.60 -21.34
C ILE A 189 12.78 -47.89 -21.24
N PHE A 190 11.56 -47.81 -20.70
CA PHE A 190 10.65 -48.94 -20.65
C PHE A 190 10.34 -49.50 -22.06
N PHE A 191 9.99 -48.63 -23.00
CA PHE A 191 9.67 -49.05 -24.37
C PHE A 191 10.87 -49.64 -25.10
N GLY A 192 12.07 -49.06 -24.91
CA GLY A 192 13.32 -49.59 -25.44
C GLY A 192 13.64 -50.99 -24.89
N GLY A 193 13.47 -51.20 -23.59
CA GLY A 193 13.62 -52.50 -22.95
C GLY A 193 12.64 -53.54 -23.49
N ALA A 194 11.37 -53.17 -23.67
CA ALA A 194 10.36 -54.04 -24.24
C ALA A 194 10.72 -54.51 -25.67
N ILE A 195 11.11 -53.58 -26.55
CA ILE A 195 11.54 -53.90 -27.92
C ILE A 195 12.76 -54.83 -27.90
N PHE A 196 13.76 -54.55 -27.06
CA PHE A 196 14.95 -55.37 -26.95
C PHE A 196 14.60 -56.81 -26.52
N THR A 197 13.71 -56.97 -25.54
CA THR A 197 13.26 -58.31 -25.12
C THR A 197 12.54 -59.07 -26.24
N PHE A 198 11.67 -58.41 -27.02
CA PHE A 198 11.04 -59.03 -28.19
C PHE A 198 12.06 -59.42 -29.26
N PHE A 199 13.08 -58.59 -29.48
CA PHE A 199 14.16 -58.88 -30.42
C PHE A 199 14.97 -60.11 -29.99
N CYS A 200 15.29 -60.24 -28.70
CA CYS A 200 15.95 -61.45 -28.18
C CYS A 200 15.10 -62.71 -28.36
N PHE A 201 13.79 -62.65 -28.09
CA PHE A 201 12.88 -63.77 -28.34
C PHE A 201 12.83 -64.16 -29.82
N TYR A 202 12.80 -63.17 -30.72
CA TYR A 202 12.84 -63.41 -32.16
C TYR A 202 14.13 -64.12 -32.59
N LEU A 203 15.29 -63.69 -32.07
CA LEU A 203 16.56 -64.35 -32.36
C LEU A 203 16.62 -65.79 -31.86
N ILE A 204 16.09 -66.06 -30.66
CA ILE A 204 16.01 -67.43 -30.14
C ILE A 204 15.13 -68.29 -31.04
N TRP A 205 13.94 -67.80 -31.41
CA TRP A 205 13.05 -68.53 -32.30
C TRP A 205 13.67 -68.81 -33.68
N ARG A 206 14.45 -67.86 -34.22
CA ARG A 206 15.14 -67.98 -35.50
C ARG A 206 16.37 -68.89 -35.48
N TYR A 207 16.99 -69.07 -34.31
CA TYR A 207 18.22 -69.85 -34.16
C TYR A 207 17.94 -71.29 -33.69
N PHE A 208 16.89 -71.49 -32.90
CA PHE A 208 16.45 -72.81 -32.40
C PHE A 208 15.25 -73.40 -33.16
N GLY A 209 14.65 -72.65 -34.09
CA GLY A 209 13.66 -73.12 -35.06
C GLY A 209 14.20 -73.03 -36.48
#